data_AF-A0A1E7WH95-F1
#
_entry.id   AF-A0A1E7WH95-F1
#
_cell.length_a   1.000
_cell.length_b   1.000
_cell.length_c   1.000
_cell.angle_alpha   90.00
_cell.angle_beta   90.00
_cell.angle_gamma   90.00
#
_symmetry.space_group_name_H-M   'P 1'
#
loop_
_entity.id
_entity.type
_entity.pdbx_description
1 polymer ?
#
loop_
_entity_poly.entity_id
_entity_poly.type
_entity_poly.pdbx_seq_one_letter_code
_entity_poly.pdbx_strand_id
1 'polypeptide(L)'
;MTTYATTQEFFREFEALPSKVKLALETYASRCAVGTHYSDSMDLIHEVFFRVLDGRRHWPRDVDLAAFLANSVKSLASSSRQLAEHKNVPLESIEHQEDGAEPMGHQPVSSTEELAMERERQRIAQAAVEFARSILQTDVDAIRVLNGIYADMTPKEMKQAFALSDKGFAAARQRVMFRLKSFAALHPH
;
A
#
# COMPACT_ATOMS: atom_id res chain seq x y z
N MET A 1 -14.22 18.27 -5.96
CA MET A 1 -15.06 17.06 -6.10
C MET A 1 -14.18 15.98 -6.69
N THR A 2 -13.88 14.94 -5.93
CA THR A 2 -13.04 13.82 -6.39
C THR A 2 -13.81 13.02 -7.45
N THR A 3 -13.25 12.91 -8.65
CA THR A 3 -13.87 12.16 -9.74
C THR A 3 -13.26 10.77 -9.78
N TYR A 4 -14.09 9.74 -9.60
CA TYR A 4 -13.65 8.35 -9.62
C TYR A 4 -13.55 7.82 -11.04
N ALA A 5 -12.58 6.94 -11.27
CA ALA A 5 -12.45 6.18 -12.49
C ALA A 5 -13.46 5.04 -12.50
N THR A 6 -13.98 4.74 -13.68
CA THR A 6 -14.76 3.54 -13.94
C THR A 6 -13.88 2.30 -13.91
N THR A 7 -14.50 1.14 -13.74
CA THR A 7 -13.81 -0.16 -13.78
C THR A 7 -13.08 -0.39 -15.11
N GLN A 8 -13.65 0.05 -16.23
CA GLN A 8 -13.00 -0.04 -17.54
C GLN A 8 -11.77 0.86 -17.64
N GLU A 9 -11.83 2.08 -17.10
CA GLU A 9 -10.68 2.98 -17.02
C GLU A 9 -9.56 2.40 -16.17
N PHE A 10 -9.90 1.79 -15.05
CA PHE A 10 -8.94 1.12 -14.17
C PHE A 10 -8.17 0.01 -14.89
N PHE A 11 -8.86 -0.91 -15.58
CA PHE A 11 -8.16 -1.99 -16.30
C PHE A 11 -7.35 -1.49 -17.47
N ARG A 12 -7.85 -0.52 -18.23
CA ARG A 12 -7.09 0.08 -19.34
C ARG A 12 -5.79 0.70 -18.84
N GLU A 13 -5.84 1.45 -17.74
CA GLU A 13 -4.66 2.07 -17.15
C GLU A 13 -3.73 1.01 -16.55
N PHE A 14 -4.28 -0.05 -15.94
CA PHE A 14 -3.47 -1.16 -15.46
C PHE A 14 -2.75 -1.87 -16.61
N GLU A 15 -3.43 -2.14 -17.72
CA GLU A 15 -2.83 -2.72 -18.92
C GLU A 15 -1.74 -1.83 -19.50
N ALA A 16 -1.95 -0.51 -19.52
CA ALA A 16 -1.01 0.49 -19.99
C ALA A 16 0.22 0.66 -19.08
N LEU A 17 0.20 0.17 -17.83
CA LEU A 17 1.36 0.26 -16.94
C LEU A 17 2.57 -0.47 -17.56
N PRO A 18 3.76 0.15 -17.53
CA PRO A 18 4.98 -0.49 -18.00
C PRO A 18 5.26 -1.79 -17.24
N SER A 19 5.77 -2.82 -17.92
CA SER A 19 6.04 -4.13 -17.30
C SER A 19 6.95 -4.04 -16.07
N LYS A 20 7.89 -3.09 -16.06
CA LYS A 20 8.77 -2.82 -14.90
C LYS A 20 7.99 -2.33 -13.67
N VAL A 21 6.92 -1.57 -13.87
CA VAL A 21 6.05 -1.07 -12.79
C VAL A 21 5.18 -2.21 -12.26
N LYS A 22 4.63 -3.04 -13.15
CA LYS A 22 3.87 -4.24 -12.75
C LYS A 22 4.73 -5.21 -11.91
N LEU A 23 5.96 -5.49 -12.35
CA LEU A 23 6.91 -6.33 -11.61
C LEU A 23 7.27 -5.72 -10.24
N ALA A 24 7.44 -4.40 -10.16
CA ALA A 24 7.70 -3.71 -8.90
C ALA A 24 6.50 -3.82 -7.93
N LEU A 25 5.27 -3.71 -8.44
CA LEU A 25 4.04 -3.89 -7.67
C LEU A 25 3.90 -5.32 -7.14
N GLU A 26 4.19 -6.33 -7.95
CA GLU A 26 4.18 -7.74 -7.55
C GLU A 26 5.24 -8.02 -6.47
N THR A 27 6.46 -7.52 -6.66
CA THR A 27 7.53 -7.62 -5.65
C THR A 27 7.12 -6.96 -4.34
N TYR A 28 6.45 -5.80 -4.41
CA TYR A 28 5.91 -5.11 -3.24
C TYR A 28 4.80 -5.91 -2.54
N ALA A 29 3.88 -6.47 -3.32
CA ALA A 29 2.81 -7.32 -2.79
C ALA A 29 3.34 -8.59 -2.12
N SER A 30 4.38 -9.21 -2.67
CA SER A 30 5.07 -10.35 -2.06
C SER A 30 5.60 -10.02 -0.65
N ARG A 31 6.22 -8.85 -0.48
CA ARG A 31 6.67 -8.39 0.85
C ARG A 31 5.51 -8.15 1.80
N CYS A 32 4.42 -7.59 1.29
CA CYS A 32 3.24 -7.29 2.08
C CYS A 32 2.49 -8.56 2.53
N ALA A 33 2.55 -9.65 1.74
CA ALA A 33 1.89 -10.91 2.05
C ALA A 33 2.47 -11.63 3.29
N VAL A 34 3.69 -11.28 3.72
CA VAL A 34 4.29 -11.87 4.92
C VAL A 34 3.42 -11.60 6.16
N GLY A 35 3.11 -12.68 6.90
CA GLY A 35 2.27 -12.64 8.10
C GLY A 35 0.77 -12.50 7.82
N THR A 36 0.36 -12.59 6.56
CA THR A 36 -1.06 -12.56 6.15
C THR A 36 -1.57 -13.97 5.82
N HIS A 37 -2.86 -14.09 5.52
CA HIS A 37 -3.43 -15.35 5.01
C HIS A 37 -3.24 -15.54 3.49
N TYR A 38 -2.70 -14.54 2.79
CA TYR A 38 -2.47 -14.62 1.35
C TYR A 38 -1.19 -15.43 1.09
N SER A 39 -1.29 -16.41 0.20
CA SER A 39 -0.18 -17.32 -0.10
C SER A 39 0.70 -16.78 -1.24
N ASP A 40 0.09 -16.02 -2.17
CA ASP A 40 0.79 -15.37 -3.28
C ASP A 40 0.63 -13.84 -3.25
N SER A 41 1.66 -13.14 -3.71
CA SER A 41 1.62 -11.72 -4.08
C SER A 41 0.46 -11.36 -5.03
N MET A 42 0.14 -12.26 -5.98
CA MET A 42 -0.94 -12.06 -6.93
C MET A 42 -2.32 -12.20 -6.30
N ASP A 43 -2.49 -13.02 -5.26
CA ASP A 43 -3.75 -13.11 -4.52
C ASP A 43 -4.11 -11.74 -3.91
N LEU A 44 -3.10 -11.07 -3.36
CA LEU A 44 -3.25 -9.76 -2.74
C LEU A 44 -3.64 -8.68 -3.78
N ILE A 45 -3.03 -8.71 -4.97
CA ILE A 45 -3.34 -7.79 -6.07
C ILE A 45 -4.73 -8.09 -6.65
N HIS A 46 -5.07 -9.35 -6.86
CA HIS A 46 -6.38 -9.76 -7.36
C HIS A 46 -7.51 -9.43 -6.38
N GLU A 47 -7.28 -9.53 -5.07
CA GLU A 47 -8.26 -9.08 -4.08
C GLU A 47 -8.47 -7.55 -4.15
N VAL A 48 -7.42 -6.77 -4.43
CA VAL A 48 -7.60 -5.33 -4.72
C VAL A 48 -8.48 -5.15 -5.95
N PHE A 49 -8.26 -5.90 -7.02
CA PHE A 49 -9.07 -5.81 -8.24
C PHE A 49 -10.51 -6.19 -7.95
N PHE A 50 -10.74 -7.29 -7.24
CA PHE A 50 -12.07 -7.74 -6.84
C PHE A 50 -12.83 -6.65 -6.08
N ARG A 51 -12.16 -5.96 -5.15
CA ARG A 51 -12.77 -4.84 -4.42
C ARG A 51 -13.06 -3.62 -5.27
N VAL A 52 -12.27 -3.38 -6.33
CA VAL A 52 -12.56 -2.34 -7.33
C VAL A 52 -13.75 -2.73 -8.20
N LEU A 53 -13.80 -3.99 -8.63
CA LEU A 53 -14.91 -4.55 -9.42
C LEU A 53 -16.24 -4.50 -8.67
N ASP A 54 -16.23 -4.88 -7.39
CA ASP A 54 -17.41 -4.91 -6.50
C ASP A 54 -17.75 -3.53 -5.90
N GLY A 55 -17.05 -2.46 -6.31
CA GLY A 55 -17.29 -1.09 -5.84
C GLY A 55 -16.94 -0.83 -4.37
N ARG A 56 -16.29 -1.77 -3.67
CA ARG A 56 -15.81 -1.58 -2.29
C ARG A 56 -14.58 -0.68 -2.21
N ARG A 57 -13.85 -0.54 -3.32
CA ARG A 57 -12.76 0.44 -3.50
C ARG A 57 -13.00 1.21 -4.80
N HIS A 58 -12.81 2.52 -4.74
CA HIS A 58 -12.91 3.39 -5.92
C HIS A 58 -11.55 4.03 -6.16
N TRP A 59 -11.05 3.93 -7.39
CA TRP A 59 -9.81 4.58 -7.80
C TRP A 59 -10.09 6.05 -8.19
N PRO A 60 -9.53 7.05 -7.48
CA PRO A 60 -9.64 8.46 -7.89
C PRO A 60 -8.78 8.73 -9.13
N ARG A 61 -9.32 9.43 -10.13
CA ARG A 61 -8.59 9.70 -11.39
C ARG A 61 -7.35 10.57 -11.24
N ASP A 62 -7.31 11.39 -10.20
CA ASP A 62 -6.20 12.27 -9.84
C ASP A 62 -5.04 11.53 -9.15
N VAL A 63 -5.26 10.28 -8.74
CA VAL A 63 -4.26 9.46 -8.07
C VAL A 63 -3.60 8.52 -9.07
N ASP A 64 -2.26 8.48 -9.07
CA ASP A 64 -1.49 7.53 -9.87
C ASP A 64 -1.92 6.07 -9.58
N LEU A 65 -2.20 5.30 -10.62
CA LEU A 65 -2.76 3.96 -10.47
C LEU A 65 -1.83 3.01 -9.71
N ALA A 66 -0.52 3.08 -9.96
CA ALA A 66 0.43 2.23 -9.27
C ALA A 66 0.49 2.57 -7.77
N ALA A 67 0.41 3.85 -7.43
CA ALA A 67 0.30 4.31 -6.04
C ALA A 67 -1.03 3.86 -5.39
N PHE A 68 -2.14 3.91 -6.11
CA PHE A 68 -3.43 3.40 -5.63
C PHE A 68 -3.36 1.89 -5.33
N LEU A 69 -2.76 1.10 -6.22
CA LEU A 69 -2.64 -0.34 -6.07
C LEU A 69 -1.75 -0.72 -4.89
N ALA A 70 -0.57 -0.11 -4.78
CA ALA A 70 0.32 -0.35 -3.65
C ALA A 70 -0.32 0.05 -2.31
N ASN A 71 -1.05 1.17 -2.24
CA ASN A 71 -1.82 1.55 -1.04
C ASN A 71 -2.84 0.48 -0.67
N SER A 72 -3.58 -0.01 -1.66
CA SER A 72 -4.65 -0.99 -1.46
C SER A 72 -4.09 -2.34 -1.00
N VAL A 73 -2.97 -2.76 -1.59
CA VAL A 73 -2.17 -3.93 -1.18
C VAL A 73 -1.72 -3.82 0.27
N LYS A 74 -1.06 -2.71 0.64
CA LYS A 74 -0.57 -2.46 2.00
C LYS A 74 -1.70 -2.51 3.03
N SER A 75 -2.81 -1.86 2.71
CA SER A 75 -4.02 -1.81 3.55
C SER A 75 -4.61 -3.21 3.77
N LEU A 76 -4.77 -4.01 2.71
CA LEU A 76 -5.26 -5.39 2.82
C LEU A 76 -4.36 -6.27 3.68
N ALA A 77 -3.06 -6.18 3.45
CA ALA A 77 -2.08 -6.94 4.19
C ALA A 77 -2.09 -6.58 5.68
N SER A 78 -2.18 -5.28 6.00
CA SER A 78 -2.26 -4.81 7.37
C SER A 78 -3.52 -5.31 8.07
N SER A 79 -4.69 -5.18 7.44
CA SER A 79 -5.94 -5.70 7.98
C SER A 79 -5.90 -7.21 8.16
N SER A 80 -5.27 -7.95 7.25
CA SER A 80 -5.08 -9.40 7.40
C SER A 80 -4.17 -9.76 8.56
N ARG A 81 -3.09 -9.02 8.81
CA ARG A 81 -2.19 -9.29 9.95
C ARG A 81 -2.91 -9.08 11.26
N GLN A 82 -3.61 -7.95 11.40
CA GLN A 82 -4.44 -7.68 12.57
C GLN A 82 -5.45 -8.82 12.78
N LEU A 83 -6.08 -9.29 11.70
CA LEU A 83 -6.99 -10.44 11.77
C LEU A 83 -6.33 -11.70 12.34
N ALA A 84 -5.10 -11.98 11.93
CA ALA A 84 -4.33 -13.13 12.39
C ALA A 84 -3.85 -12.95 13.84
N GLU A 85 -3.43 -11.75 14.23
CA GLU A 85 -3.04 -11.41 15.61
C GLU A 85 -4.23 -11.56 16.58
N HIS A 86 -5.42 -11.08 16.20
CA HIS A 86 -6.63 -11.24 17.00
C HIS A 86 -7.14 -12.70 17.06
N LYS A 87 -6.76 -13.56 16.11
CA LYS A 87 -7.08 -14.99 16.12
C LYS A 87 -6.08 -15.81 16.96
N ASN A 88 -4.86 -15.32 17.17
CA ASN A 88 -3.87 -15.95 18.06
C ASN A 88 -4.10 -15.53 19.51
N VAL A 89 -5.21 -16.02 20.09
CA VAL A 89 -5.38 -16.14 21.54
C VAL A 89 -4.27 -17.06 22.09
N PRO A 90 -3.67 -16.81 23.26
CA PRO A 90 -2.52 -17.56 23.77
C PRO A 90 -2.75 -19.08 23.78
N LEU A 91 -1.70 -19.84 23.45
CA LEU A 91 -1.63 -21.31 23.37
C LEU A 91 -2.04 -22.07 24.65
N GLU A 92 -2.37 -21.38 25.75
CA GLU A 92 -2.78 -21.99 27.03
C GLU A 92 -4.27 -22.40 27.09
N SER A 93 -5.06 -22.19 26.04
CA SER A 93 -6.50 -22.53 26.04
C SER A 93 -6.88 -23.76 25.19
N ILE A 94 -5.91 -24.56 24.73
CA ILE A 94 -6.20 -25.80 23.98
C ILE A 94 -6.05 -27.01 24.92
N GLU A 95 -6.86 -27.05 25.97
CA GLU A 95 -7.24 -28.31 26.60
C GLU A 95 -8.75 -28.46 26.37
N HIS A 96 -9.12 -29.53 25.66
CA HIS A 96 -10.47 -29.95 25.29
C HIS A 96 -11.16 -29.16 24.17
N GLN A 97 -11.10 -29.68 22.93
CA GLN A 97 -12.31 -30.19 22.29
C GLN A 97 -11.96 -31.07 21.09
N GLU A 98 -12.12 -32.38 21.27
CA GLU A 98 -12.43 -33.28 20.17
C GLU A 98 -13.86 -33.00 19.69
N ASP A 99 -14.10 -33.30 18.41
CA ASP A 99 -15.39 -33.43 17.72
C ASP A 99 -15.82 -32.26 16.80
N GLY A 100 -16.29 -32.67 15.63
CA GLY A 100 -16.33 -31.90 14.40
C GLY A 100 -17.36 -30.77 14.35
N ALA A 101 -16.91 -29.60 13.94
CA ALA A 101 -17.69 -28.60 13.23
C ALA A 101 -16.71 -27.65 12.54
N GLU A 102 -16.87 -27.42 11.23
CA GLU A 102 -16.13 -26.37 10.54
C GLU A 102 -16.46 -25.00 11.15
N PRO A 103 -15.49 -24.24 11.67
CA PRO A 103 -15.76 -22.87 12.06
C PRO A 103 -15.70 -22.01 10.80
N MET A 104 -16.88 -21.70 10.26
CA MET A 104 -17.06 -20.57 9.34
C MET A 104 -16.31 -19.36 9.91
N GLY A 105 -15.36 -18.86 9.12
CA GLY A 105 -14.40 -17.85 9.54
C GLY A 105 -15.07 -16.64 10.17
N HIS A 106 -14.97 -16.52 11.49
CA HIS A 106 -15.08 -15.23 12.14
C HIS A 106 -13.98 -14.32 11.57
N GLN A 107 -14.40 -13.29 10.85
CA GLN A 107 -13.57 -12.12 10.60
C GLN A 107 -13.62 -11.28 11.89
N PRO A 108 -12.50 -11.08 12.60
CA PRO A 108 -12.39 -9.98 13.53
C PRO A 108 -12.71 -8.68 12.80
N VAL A 109 -13.87 -8.12 13.10
CA VAL A 109 -14.18 -6.73 12.83
C VAL A 109 -13.29 -5.92 13.77
N SER A 110 -12.21 -5.35 13.23
CA SER A 110 -11.48 -4.26 13.91
C SER A 110 -12.50 -3.27 14.47
N SER A 111 -12.29 -2.78 15.68
CA SER A 111 -13.20 -1.80 16.28
C SER A 111 -13.40 -0.63 15.30
N THR A 112 -14.61 -0.09 15.24
CA THR A 112 -14.93 1.08 14.41
C THR A 112 -13.97 2.24 14.64
N GLU A 113 -13.44 2.35 15.85
CA GLU A 113 -12.46 3.36 16.26
C GLU A 113 -11.06 3.08 15.69
N GLU A 114 -10.56 1.86 15.77
CA GLU A 114 -9.25 1.48 15.18
C GLU A 114 -9.26 1.63 13.66
N LEU A 115 -10.37 1.25 13.01
CA LEU A 115 -10.56 1.47 11.58
C LEU A 115 -10.55 2.95 11.22
N ALA A 116 -11.11 3.82 12.06
CA ALA A 116 -11.11 5.26 11.86
C ALA A 116 -9.70 5.85 12.03
N MET A 117 -8.97 5.45 13.08
CA MET A 117 -7.60 5.90 13.31
C MET A 117 -6.66 5.45 12.19
N GLU A 118 -6.79 4.20 11.73
CA GLU A 118 -5.97 3.68 10.63
C GLU A 118 -6.30 4.38 9.30
N ARG A 119 -7.58 4.64 9.02
CA ARG A 119 -7.99 5.44 7.86
C ARG A 119 -7.40 6.85 7.93
N GLU A 120 -7.38 7.46 9.10
CA GLU A 120 -6.84 8.81 9.26
C GLU A 120 -5.31 8.83 9.09
N ARG A 121 -4.58 7.86 9.66
CA ARG A 121 -3.14 7.69 9.43
C ARG A 121 -2.83 7.51 7.95
N GLN A 122 -3.61 6.69 7.25
CA GLN A 122 -3.47 6.47 5.81
C GLN A 122 -3.78 7.74 5.02
N ARG A 123 -4.83 8.48 5.38
CA ARG A 123 -5.19 9.75 4.74
C ARG A 123 -4.09 10.79 4.88
N ILE A 124 -3.48 10.91 6.06
CA ILE A 124 -2.36 11.83 6.31
C ILE A 124 -1.12 11.41 5.51
N ALA A 125 -0.79 10.11 5.49
CA ALA A 125 0.32 9.59 4.70
C ALA A 125 0.12 9.84 3.20
N GLN A 126 -1.11 9.66 2.69
CA GLN A 126 -1.47 9.95 1.30
C GLN A 126 -1.30 11.43 0.99
N ALA A 127 -1.86 12.31 1.83
CA ALA A 127 -1.73 13.75 1.66
C ALA A 127 -0.25 14.20 1.65
N ALA A 128 0.60 13.58 2.47
CA ALA A 128 2.04 13.85 2.49
C ALA A 128 2.74 13.47 1.17
N VAL A 129 2.39 12.30 0.61
CA VAL A 129 2.93 11.82 -0.67
C VAL A 129 2.43 12.68 -1.83
N GLU A 130 1.15 13.03 -1.85
CA GLU A 130 0.52 13.90 -2.86
C GLU A 130 1.19 15.28 -2.85
N PHE A 131 1.36 15.86 -1.66
CA PHE A 131 2.06 17.13 -1.47
C PHE A 131 3.48 17.07 -2.00
N ALA A 132 4.25 16.05 -1.61
CA ALA A 132 5.62 15.88 -2.08
C ALA A 132 5.68 15.71 -3.61
N ARG A 133 4.75 14.95 -4.20
CA ARG A 133 4.65 14.72 -5.65
C ARG A 133 4.36 16.02 -6.40
N SER A 134 3.41 16.82 -5.94
CA SER A 134 3.03 18.10 -6.59
C SER A 134 4.20 19.08 -6.69
N ILE A 135 5.05 19.13 -5.67
CA ILE A 135 6.21 20.01 -5.64
C ILE A 135 7.38 19.44 -6.46
N LEU A 136 7.51 18.12 -6.52
CA LEU A 136 8.62 17.42 -7.19
C LEU A 136 8.31 17.04 -8.64
N GLN A 137 7.20 17.52 -9.22
CA GLN A 137 6.71 17.09 -10.53
C GLN A 137 7.73 17.18 -11.68
N THR A 138 8.71 18.10 -11.61
CA THR A 138 9.78 18.25 -12.62
C THR A 138 11.07 17.51 -12.28
N ASP A 139 11.17 16.92 -11.09
CA ASP A 139 12.36 16.24 -10.58
C ASP A 139 12.18 14.73 -10.67
N VAL A 140 12.50 14.18 -11.84
CA VAL A 140 12.31 12.77 -12.18
C VAL A 140 12.98 11.84 -11.17
N ASP A 141 14.19 12.18 -10.70
CA ASP A 141 14.92 11.35 -9.74
C ASP A 141 14.32 11.42 -8.34
N ALA A 142 13.82 12.59 -7.92
CA ALA A 142 13.10 12.70 -6.65
C ALA A 142 11.75 11.95 -6.69
N ILE A 143 11.02 11.98 -7.81
CA ILE A 143 9.79 11.18 -7.97
C ILE A 143 10.10 9.68 -7.91
N ARG A 144 11.18 9.22 -8.56
CA ARG A 144 11.63 7.82 -8.47
C ARG A 144 11.96 7.42 -7.04
N VAL A 145 12.67 8.25 -6.30
CA VAL A 145 12.99 7.99 -4.89
C VAL A 145 11.75 8.03 -4.01
N LEU A 146 10.84 8.98 -4.22
CA LEU A 146 9.54 9.03 -3.51
C LEU A 146 8.74 7.75 -3.75
N ASN A 147 8.63 7.31 -5.00
CA ASN A 147 7.97 6.06 -5.34
C ASN A 147 8.68 4.85 -4.71
N GLY A 148 10.02 4.83 -4.69
CA GLY A 148 10.79 3.77 -4.06
C GLY A 148 10.61 3.70 -2.53
N ILE A 149 10.57 4.84 -1.85
CA ILE A 149 10.26 4.92 -0.41
C ILE A 149 8.83 4.44 -0.17
N TYR A 150 7.90 4.89 -1.00
CA TYR A 150 6.50 4.53 -0.90
C TYR A 150 6.27 3.02 -1.15
N ALA A 151 7.08 2.40 -1.99
CA ALA A 151 7.13 0.96 -2.24
C ALA A 151 8.05 0.18 -1.27
N ASP A 152 8.47 0.78 -0.14
CA ASP A 152 9.37 0.17 0.85
C ASP A 152 10.61 -0.52 0.22
N MET A 153 11.14 0.05 -0.86
CA MET A 153 12.36 -0.43 -1.51
C MET A 153 13.57 -0.08 -0.66
N THR A 154 14.59 -0.93 -0.68
CA THR A 154 15.87 -0.57 -0.07
C THR A 154 16.62 0.45 -0.93
N PRO A 155 17.54 1.25 -0.36
CA PRO A 155 18.39 2.15 -1.15
C PRO A 155 19.15 1.45 -2.29
N LYS A 156 19.55 0.19 -2.08
CA LYS A 156 20.24 -0.61 -3.09
C LYS A 156 19.30 -0.94 -4.25
N GLU A 157 18.08 -1.38 -3.95
CA GLU A 157 17.04 -1.68 -4.94
C GLU A 157 16.65 -0.43 -5.73
N MET A 158 16.45 0.71 -5.08
CA MET A 158 16.12 1.97 -5.77
C MET A 158 17.23 2.39 -6.73
N LYS A 159 18.50 2.34 -6.30
CA LYS A 159 19.64 2.70 -7.15
C LYS A 159 19.73 1.81 -8.38
N GLN A 160 19.53 0.50 -8.20
CA GLN A 160 19.56 -0.48 -9.29
C GLN A 160 18.36 -0.32 -10.24
N ALA A 161 17.15 -0.24 -9.69
CA ALA A 161 15.91 -0.18 -10.48
C ALA A 161 15.78 1.13 -11.29
N PHE A 162 16.30 2.24 -10.75
CA PHE A 162 16.16 3.56 -11.36
C PHE A 162 17.45 4.09 -11.99
N ALA A 163 18.50 3.25 -12.06
CA ALA A 163 19.82 3.61 -12.56
C ALA A 163 20.38 4.91 -11.93
N LEU A 164 20.14 5.11 -10.63
CA LEU A 164 20.57 6.30 -9.92
C LEU A 164 22.02 6.14 -9.47
N SER A 165 22.84 7.15 -9.74
CA SER A 165 24.16 7.27 -9.12
C SER A 165 24.04 7.46 -7.61
N ASP A 166 25.06 7.07 -6.84
CA ASP A 166 25.05 7.25 -5.38
C ASP A 166 24.81 8.70 -4.96
N LYS A 167 25.45 9.65 -5.66
CA LYS A 167 25.25 11.09 -5.44
C LYS A 167 23.85 11.55 -5.84
N GLY A 168 23.34 11.09 -6.98
CA GLY A 168 22.00 11.43 -7.47
C GLY A 168 20.91 10.93 -6.52
N PHE A 169 21.04 9.69 -6.05
CA PHE A 169 20.13 9.08 -5.07
C PHE A 169 20.13 9.85 -3.74
N ALA A 170 21.29 10.15 -3.19
CA ALA A 170 21.39 10.86 -1.91
C ALA A 170 20.72 12.24 -1.98
N ALA A 171 20.99 12.99 -3.05
CA ALA A 171 20.40 14.31 -3.27
C ALA A 171 18.88 14.23 -3.48
N ALA A 172 18.41 13.30 -4.30
CA ALA A 172 16.99 13.06 -4.52
C ALA A 172 16.25 12.67 -3.23
N ARG A 173 16.82 11.74 -2.45
CA ARG A 173 16.28 11.31 -1.16
C ARG A 173 16.18 12.47 -0.17
N GLN A 174 17.21 13.31 -0.09
CA GLN A 174 17.18 14.48 0.79
C GLN A 174 16.04 15.43 0.42
N ARG A 175 15.83 15.71 -0.88
CA ARG A 175 14.74 16.56 -1.35
C ARG A 175 13.37 15.98 -1.00
N VAL A 176 13.18 14.68 -1.21
CA VAL A 176 11.95 13.97 -0.82
C VAL A 176 11.69 14.08 0.68
N MET A 177 12.68 13.73 1.51
CA MET A 177 12.55 13.78 2.97
C MET A 177 12.25 15.19 3.47
N PHE A 178 12.85 16.20 2.85
CA PHE A 178 12.56 17.59 3.18
C PHE A 178 11.09 17.93 2.92
N ARG A 179 10.51 17.53 1.78
CA ARG A 179 9.08 17.79 1.49
C ARG A 179 8.14 17.06 2.44
N LEU A 180 8.42 15.80 2.76
CA LEU A 180 7.64 15.04 3.74
C LEU A 180 7.71 15.69 5.14
N LYS A 181 8.89 16.16 5.55
CA LYS A 181 9.07 16.87 6.82
C LYS A 181 8.34 18.22 6.82
N SER A 182 8.37 18.96 5.71
CA SER A 182 7.62 20.21 5.58
C SER A 182 6.11 19.97 5.70
N PHE A 183 5.59 18.89 5.10
CA PHE A 183 4.19 18.52 5.25
C PHE A 183 3.83 18.23 6.71
N ALA A 184 4.64 17.43 7.41
CA ALA A 184 4.42 17.13 8.83
C ALA A 184 4.45 18.39 9.71
N ALA A 185 5.30 19.37 9.39
CA ALA A 185 5.35 20.65 10.12
C ALA A 185 4.12 21.54 9.88
N LEU A 186 3.46 21.42 8.72
CA LEU A 186 2.22 22.14 8.39
C LEU A 186 0.97 21.47 8.96
N HIS A 187 1.08 20.18 9.32
CA HIS A 187 0.00 19.37 9.88
C HIS A 187 0.46 18.69 11.20
N PRO A 188 0.76 19.48 12.25
CA PRO A 188 1.05 18.91 13.57
C PRO A 188 -0.18 18.16 14.10
N HIS A 189 0.04 16.96 14.60
CA HIS A 189 -0.98 16.14 15.26
C HIS A 189 -1.49 16.80 16.54
#